data_AF-A0A4Y9PID5-F1
#
_entry.id   AF-A0A4Y9PID5-F1
#
_cell.length_a   1.000
_cell.length_b   1.000
_cell.length_c   1.000
_cell.angle_alpha   90.00
_cell.angle_beta   90.00
_cell.angle_gamma   90.00
#
_symmetry.space_group_name_H-M   'P 1'
#
loop_
_entity.id
_entity.type
_entity.pdbx_description
1 polymer ?
#
loop_
_entity_poly.entity_id
_entity_poly.type
_entity_poly.pdbx_seq_one_letter_code
_entity_poly.pdbx_strand_id
1 'polypeptide(L)' 'MELVERRVEVQVPLVPTRRDWPRVLGDLAGQLNDGRVYDRDLPALGRALQPVLENYRRRAHLTGAPDLH' A
#
# COMPACT_ATOMS: atom_id res chain seq x y z
N MET A 1 11.16 43.72 6.47
CA MET A 1 10.57 42.46 5.97
C MET A 1 11.68 41.45 5.95
N GLU A 2 11.67 40.52 6.90
CA GLU A 2 12.67 39.43 6.97
C GLU A 2 12.11 38.24 6.20
N LEU A 3 12.87 37.72 5.24
CA LEU A 3 12.46 36.61 4.41
C LEU A 3 12.89 35.32 5.12
N VAL A 4 11.92 34.54 5.62
CA VAL A 4 12.20 33.29 6.35
C VAL A 4 12.04 32.12 5.40
N GLU A 5 13.15 31.47 5.04
CA GLU A 5 13.16 30.31 4.16
C GLU A 5 12.69 29.07 4.92
N ARG A 6 11.41 28.70 4.76
CA ARG A 6 10.86 27.45 5.29
C ARG A 6 11.02 26.33 4.26
N ARG A 7 11.94 25.39 4.51
CA ARG A 7 12.05 24.16 3.72
C ARG A 7 10.82 23.29 3.95
N VAL A 8 10.05 23.03 2.90
CA VAL A 8 8.94 22.07 2.90
C VAL A 8 9.41 20.84 2.13
N GLU A 9 9.55 19.72 2.82
CA GLU A 9 9.82 18.43 2.18
C GLU A 9 8.54 17.94 1.52
N VAL A 10 8.41 18.16 0.21
CA VAL A 10 7.32 17.62 -0.58
C VAL A 10 7.66 16.16 -0.86
N GLN A 11 6.92 15.23 -0.23
CA GLN A 11 6.96 13.81 -0.59
C GLN A 11 6.41 13.68 -2.02
N VAL A 12 7.30 13.54 -3.00
CA VAL A 12 6.90 13.21 -4.37
C VAL A 12 6.22 11.85 -4.32
N PRO A 13 5.00 11.68 -4.86
CA PRO A 13 4.36 10.37 -4.91
C PRO A 13 5.23 9.44 -5.76
N LEU A 14 6.00 8.59 -5.09
CA LEU A 14 6.79 7.54 -5.71
C LEU A 14 5.80 6.56 -6.32
N VAL A 15 5.84 6.39 -7.64
CA VAL A 15 5.17 5.28 -8.30
C VAL A 15 6.00 4.03 -7.98
N PRO A 16 5.50 3.09 -7.15
CA PRO A 16 6.30 1.94 -6.75
C PRO A 16 6.69 1.10 -7.96
N THR A 17 7.97 0.77 -8.07
CA THR A 17 8.46 -0.21 -9.04
C THR A 17 8.17 -1.63 -8.54
N ARG A 18 8.38 -2.65 -9.38
CA ARG A 18 8.20 -4.06 -9.01
C ARG A 18 8.93 -4.46 -7.71
N ARG A 19 10.08 -3.82 -7.42
CA ARG A 19 10.90 -4.12 -6.24
C ARG A 19 10.41 -3.44 -4.96
N ASP A 20 9.60 -2.38 -5.10
CA ASP A 20 9.13 -1.58 -3.96
C ASP A 20 7.89 -2.17 -3.30
N TRP A 21 7.08 -2.93 -4.06
CA TRP A 21 5.81 -3.50 -3.59
C TRP A 21 5.91 -4.32 -2.29
N PRO A 22 6.91 -5.21 -2.09
CA PRO A 22 7.04 -5.94 -0.83
C PRO A 22 7.19 -5.02 0.38
N ARG A 23 7.97 -3.94 0.25
CA ARG A 23 8.17 -2.96 1.31
C ARG A 23 6.89 -2.15 1.56
N VAL A 24 6.28 -1.62 0.50
CA VAL A 24 5.06 -0.79 0.61
C VAL A 24 3.92 -1.55 1.28
N LEU A 25 3.73 -2.83 0.92
CA LEU A 25 2.72 -3.69 1.56
C LEU A 25 3.07 -4.00 3.02
N GLY A 26 4.36 -4.17 3.35
CA GLY A 26 4.82 -4.32 4.73
C GLY A 26 4.56 -3.07 5.58
N ASP A 27 4.83 -1.88 5.03
CA ASP A 27 4.57 -0.60 5.70
C ASP A 27 3.06 -0.39 5.93
N LEU A 28 2.21 -0.78 4.97
CA LEU A 28 0.75 -0.77 5.15
C LEU A 28 0.29 -1.75 6.24
N ALA A 29 0.84 -2.96 6.28
CA ALA A 29 0.53 -3.94 7.31
C ALA A 29 0.92 -3.44 8.71
N GLY A 30 2.09 -2.80 8.84
CA GLY A 30 2.52 -2.15 10.07
C GLY A 30 1.57 -1.03 10.51
N GLN A 31 1.15 -0.17 9.59
CA GLN A 31 0.19 0.89 9.89
C GLN A 31 -1.17 0.37 10.34
N LEU A 32 -1.65 -0.72 9.76
CA LEU A 32 -2.88 -1.39 10.19
C LEU A 32 -2.73 -1.94 11.61
N ASN A 33 -1.63 -2.63 11.89
CA ASN A 33 -1.36 -3.20 13.21
C ASN A 33 -1.21 -2.13 14.29
N ASP A 34 -0.57 -1.01 13.96
CA ASP A 34 -0.36 0.13 14.87
C ASP A 34 -1.64 0.99 15.05
N GLY A 35 -2.73 0.69 14.34
CA GLY A 35 -3.97 1.49 14.37
C GLY A 35 -3.84 2.87 13.72
N ARG A 36 -2.82 3.08 12.86
CA ARG A 36 -2.62 4.35 12.12
C ARG A 36 -3.60 4.49 10.96
N VAL A 37 -4.15 3.37 10.48
CA VAL A 37 -5.33 3.35 9.61
C VAL A 37 -6.56 3.24 10.50
N TYR A 38 -7.46 4.22 10.42
CA TYR A 38 -8.65 4.27 11.28
C TYR A 38 -9.70 3.25 10.83
N ASP A 39 -10.52 2.78 11.78
CA ASP A 39 -11.62 1.83 11.51
C ASP A 39 -12.57 2.29 10.40
N ARG A 40 -12.80 3.61 10.30
CA ARG A 40 -13.63 4.22 9.25
C ARG A 40 -13.08 4.03 7.84
N ASP A 41 -11.76 3.86 7.71
CA ASP A 41 -11.06 3.73 6.43
C ASP A 41 -10.95 2.25 6.00
N LEU A 42 -11.11 1.30 6.94
CA LEU A 42 -11.02 -0.14 6.67
C LEU A 42 -11.99 -0.64 5.59
N PRO A 43 -13.28 -0.21 5.54
CA PRO A 43 -14.18 -0.67 4.48
C PRO A 43 -13.73 -0.24 3.08
N ALA A 44 -13.19 0.97 2.93
CA ALA A 44 -12.70 1.46 1.66
C ALA A 44 -11.40 0.74 1.24
N LEU A 45 -10.49 0.52 2.20
CA LEU A 45 -9.26 -0.22 1.99
C LEU A 45 -9.53 -1.67 1.58
N GLY A 46 -10.48 -2.35 2.24
CA GLY A 46 -10.88 -3.71 1.89
C GLY A 46 -11.37 -3.85 0.46
N ARG A 47 -12.22 -2.91 -0.01
CA ARG A 47 -12.68 -2.86 -1.41
C ARG A 47 -11.53 -2.63 -2.39
N ALA A 48 -10.54 -1.81 -2.03
CA ALA A 48 -9.38 -1.55 -2.87
C ALA A 48 -8.44 -2.77 -2.98
N LEU A 49 -8.33 -3.57 -1.92
CA LEU A 49 -7.51 -4.79 -1.90
C LEU A 49 -8.16 -5.96 -2.63
N GLN A 50 -9.50 -6.03 -2.67
CA GLN A 50 -10.25 -7.10 -3.33
C GLN A 50 -9.76 -7.41 -4.76
N PRO A 51 -9.69 -6.46 -5.70
CA PRO A 51 -9.22 -6.75 -7.06
C PRO A 51 -7.75 -7.21 -7.11
N VAL A 52 -6.92 -6.78 -6.15
CA VAL A 52 -5.50 -7.22 -6.07
C VAL A 52 -5.45 -8.72 -5.76
N LEU A 53 -6.22 -9.16 -4.76
CA LEU A 53 -6.30 -10.55 -4.35
C LEU A 53 -6.93 -11.44 -5.43
N GLU A 54 -8.00 -10.97 -6.09
CA GLU A 54 -8.64 -11.70 -7.19
C GLU A 54 -7.68 -11.92 -8.37
N ASN A 55 -6.92 -10.89 -8.75
CA ASN A 55 -5.93 -11.00 -9.82
C ASN A 55 -4.73 -11.89 -9.42
N TYR A 56 -4.31 -11.84 -8.15
CA TYR A 56 -3.28 -12.76 -7.65
C TYR A 56 -3.74 -14.21 -7.76
N ARG A 57 -4.92 -14.54 -7.22
CA ARG A 57 -5.50 -15.90 -7.27
C ARG A 57 -5.63 -16.41 -8.70
N ARG A 58 -6.15 -15.57 -9.59
CA ARG A 58 -6.23 -15.89 -11.03
C ARG A 58 -4.85 -16.21 -11.61
N ARG A 59 -3.84 -15.41 -11.31
CA ARG A 59 -2.47 -15.65 -11.78
C ARG A 59 -1.86 -16.90 -11.17
N ALA A 60 -2.06 -17.12 -9.87
CA ALA A 60 -1.56 -18.29 -9.16
C ALA A 60 -2.11 -19.59 -9.77
N HIS A 61 -3.40 -19.63 -10.07
CA HIS A 61 -4.05 -20.73 -10.78
C HIS A 61 -3.42 -21.00 -12.16
N LEU A 62 -3.08 -19.94 -12.90
CA LEU A 62 -2.49 -20.07 -14.24
C LEU A 62 -1.00 -20.45 -14.22
N THR A 63 -0.24 -20.05 -13.20
CA THR A 63 1.22 -20.24 -13.15
C THR A 63 1.67 -21.33 -12.19
N GLY A 64 0.75 -21.94 -11.43
CA GLY A 64 1.09 -22.85 -10.33
C GLY A 64 1.82 -22.16 -9.16
N ALA A 65 1.65 -20.83 -9.03
CA ALA A 65 2.21 -20.13 -7.89
C ALA A 65 1.41 -20.49 -6.62
N PRO A 66 2.00 -20.35 -5.42
CA PRO A 66 1.28 -20.59 -4.18
C PRO A 66 0.00 -19.75 -4.11
N ASP A 67 -1.08 -20.35 -3.63
CA ASP A 67 -2.31 -19.61 -3.41
C ASP A 67 -2.22 -18.80 -2.10
N LEU A 68 -2.91 -17.65 -2.06
CA LEU A 68 -3.09 -16.87 -0.84
C LEU A 68 -4.37 -17.35 -0.16
N HIS A 69 -4.19 -18.17 0.89
CA HIS A 69 -5.27 -18.64 1.77
C HIS A 69 -5.97 -17.49 2.50
#